data_AF-A0A085TSD8-F1
#
_entry.id   AF-A0A085TSD8-F1
#
_cell.length_a   1.000
_cell.length_b   1.000
_cell.length_c   1.000
_cell.angle_alpha   90.00
_cell.angle_beta   90.00
_cell.angle_gamma   90.00
#
_symmetry.space_group_name_H-M   'P 1'
#
loop_
_entity.id
_entity.type
_entity.pdbx_description
1 polymer ?
#
loop_
_entity_poly.entity_id
_entity_poly.type
_entity_poly.pdbx_seq_one_letter_code
_entity_poly.pdbx_strand_id
1 'polypeptide(L)'
;MPELVRLYIKNVFIGFGIALAFVGLLLGLNVGNLWHLVSTSDVGFIAVLLLVVFNTIVFSGVQFAIAVMRMAEDDEDAGGGKRDAIPTGFAAERLAIPVPVDQPKSRREIQLKR
;
A
#
# COMPACT_ATOMS: atom_id res chain seq x y z
N MET A 1 -10.89 -12.13 -17.60
CA MET A 1 -9.42 -12.03 -17.70
C MET A 1 -8.85 -12.24 -16.31
N PRO A 2 -7.76 -13.02 -16.14
CA PRO A 2 -7.17 -13.31 -14.83
C PRO A 2 -6.87 -12.00 -14.07
N GLU A 3 -7.16 -11.96 -12.77
CA GLU A 3 -7.16 -10.72 -11.96
C GLU A 3 -5.79 -10.03 -11.90
N LEU A 4 -4.71 -10.81 -11.94
CA LEU A 4 -3.33 -10.32 -11.98
C LEU A 4 -3.04 -9.47 -13.23
N VAL A 5 -3.58 -9.84 -14.39
CA VAL A 5 -3.36 -9.10 -15.65
C VAL A 5 -4.10 -7.75 -15.61
N ARG A 6 -5.27 -7.71 -14.98
CA ARG A 6 -6.06 -6.48 -14.81
C ARG A 6 -5.36 -5.50 -13.88
N LEU A 7 -4.76 -5.99 -12.80
CA LEU A 7 -3.97 -5.20 -11.87
C LEU A 7 -2.71 -4.64 -12.55
N TYR A 8 -2.02 -5.46 -13.34
CA TYR A 8 -0.85 -5.04 -14.12
C TYR A 8 -1.17 -3.86 -15.05
N ILE A 9 -2.21 -4.01 -15.88
CA ILE A 9 -2.60 -2.98 -16.86
C ILE A 9 -2.94 -1.67 -16.15
N LYS A 10 -3.64 -1.72 -15.02
CA LYS A 10 -4.05 -0.52 -14.26
C LYS A 10 -2.84 0.26 -13.72
N ASN A 11 -1.82 -0.43 -13.21
CA ASN A 11 -0.61 0.22 -12.70
C ASN A 11 0.25 0.81 -13.81
N VAL A 12 0.30 0.16 -14.97
CA VAL A 12 0.98 0.70 -16.16
C VAL A 12 0.36 2.01 -16.59
N PHE A 13 -0.97 2.10 -16.65
CA PHE A 13 -1.67 3.34 -16.99
C PHE A 13 -1.41 4.48 -15.99
N ILE A 14 -1.35 4.17 -14.68
CA ILE A 14 -1.00 5.16 -13.65
C ILE A 14 0.44 5.66 -13.87
N GLY A 15 1.39 4.74 -14.09
CA GLY A 15 2.78 5.09 -14.39
C GLY A 15 2.93 5.95 -15.65
N PHE A 16 2.18 5.64 -16.71
CA PHE A 16 2.14 6.44 -17.93
C PHE A 16 1.58 7.85 -17.72
N GLY A 17 0.50 7.99 -16.95
CA GLY A 17 -0.06 9.31 -16.60
C GLY A 17 0.94 10.18 -15.85
N ILE A 18 1.66 9.60 -14.88
CA ILE A 18 2.72 10.29 -14.14
C ILE A 18 3.90 10.64 -15.07
N ALA A 19 4.28 9.75 -15.98
CA ALA A 19 5.35 10.00 -16.94
C ALA A 19 5.05 11.17 -17.86
N LEU A 20 3.82 11.28 -18.39
CA LEU A 20 3.41 12.41 -19.22
C LEU A 20 3.46 13.73 -18.45
N ALA A 21 2.99 13.74 -17.20
CA ALA A 21 3.08 14.92 -16.36
C ALA A 21 4.54 15.33 -16.09
N PHE A 22 5.40 14.37 -15.78
CA PHE A 22 6.82 14.59 -15.53
C PHE A 22 7.57 15.11 -16.75
N VAL A 23 7.38 14.49 -17.92
CA VAL A 23 7.98 14.93 -19.18
C VAL A 23 7.44 16.29 -19.60
N GLY A 24 6.14 16.54 -19.42
CA GLY A 24 5.53 17.84 -19.65
C GLY A 24 6.15 18.94 -18.78
N LEU A 25 6.45 18.63 -17.51
CA LEU A 25 7.17 19.55 -16.61
C LEU A 25 8.61 19.78 -17.05
N LEU A 26 9.36 18.74 -17.44
CA LEU A 26 10.74 18.89 -17.92
C LEU A 26 10.83 19.79 -19.15
N LEU A 27 9.95 19.56 -20.12
CA LEU A 27 9.87 20.33 -21.35
C LEU A 27 9.32 21.73 -21.10
N GLY A 28 8.26 21.87 -20.31
CA GLY A 28 7.65 23.17 -19.99
C GLY A 28 8.54 24.10 -19.18
N LEU A 29 9.32 23.56 -18.24
CA LEU A 29 10.30 24.33 -17.47
C LEU A 29 11.65 24.47 -18.19
N ASN A 30 11.78 23.91 -19.39
CA ASN A 30 13.01 23.89 -20.18
C ASN A 30 14.24 23.45 -19.37
N VAL A 31 14.08 22.38 -18.58
CA VAL A 31 15.14 21.85 -17.72
C VAL A 31 16.33 21.48 -18.60
N GLY A 32 17.52 22.02 -18.30
CA GLY A 32 18.73 21.75 -19.09
C GLY A 32 18.66 22.19 -20.55
N ASN A 33 17.78 23.15 -20.89
CA ASN A 33 17.52 23.61 -22.25
C ASN A 33 16.94 22.54 -23.20
N LEU A 34 16.31 21.50 -22.65
CA LEU A 34 15.76 20.37 -23.41
C LEU A 34 14.64 20.76 -24.38
N TRP A 35 13.81 21.74 -24.03
CA TRP A 35 12.75 22.22 -24.92
C TRP A 35 13.34 22.74 -26.21
N HIS A 36 14.36 23.59 -26.09
CA HIS A 36 15.05 24.17 -27.25
C HIS A 36 15.76 23.10 -28.09
N LEU A 37 16.34 22.10 -27.43
CA LEU A 37 17.05 21.00 -28.09
C LEU A 37 16.09 20.12 -28.90
N VAL A 38 14.92 19.82 -28.33
CA VAL A 38 13.86 19.04 -28.98
C VAL A 38 13.20 19.85 -30.10
N SER A 39 12.91 21.14 -29.89
CA SER A 39 12.19 21.96 -30.86
C SER A 39 12.98 22.28 -32.13
N THR A 40 14.31 22.28 -32.02
CA THR A 40 15.22 22.71 -33.10
C THR A 40 15.83 21.52 -33.85
N SER A 41 15.60 20.30 -33.38
CA SER A 41 16.16 19.08 -33.96
C SER A 41 15.12 18.36 -34.82
N ASP A 42 15.52 17.91 -36.01
CA ASP A 42 14.68 17.10 -36.90
C ASP A 42 14.26 15.76 -36.26
N VAL A 43 15.02 15.29 -35.26
CA VAL A 43 14.74 14.08 -34.47
C VAL A 43 14.08 14.38 -33.12
N GLY A 44 13.61 15.62 -32.91
CA GLY A 44 12.98 16.06 -31.66
C GLY A 44 11.80 15.18 -31.23
N PHE A 45 10.98 14.72 -32.18
CA PHE A 45 9.85 13.84 -31.88
C PHE A 45 10.29 12.48 -31.33
N ILE A 46 11.42 11.94 -31.83
CA ILE A 46 12.00 10.67 -31.36
C ILE A 46 12.54 10.86 -29.94
N ALA A 47 13.18 12.00 -29.67
CA ALA A 47 13.66 12.32 -28.33
C ALA A 47 12.50 12.40 -27.32
N VAL A 48 11.40 13.06 -27.66
CA VAL A 48 10.20 13.11 -26.80
C VAL A 48 9.60 11.73 -26.62
N LEU A 49 9.50 10.93 -27.69
CA LEU A 49 8.98 9.56 -27.62
C LEU A 49 9.82 8.71 -26.66
N LEU A 50 11.14 8.67 -26.84
CA LEU A 50 12.06 7.93 -25.97
C LEU A 50 11.97 8.42 -24.53
N LEU A 51 11.94 9.75 -24.34
CA LEU A 51 11.81 10.34 -23.01
C LEU A 51 10.51 9.88 -22.35
N VAL A 52 9.38 9.93 -23.03
CA VAL A 52 8.09 9.45 -22.49
C VAL A 52 8.13 7.96 -22.22
N VAL A 53 8.61 7.14 -23.16
CA VAL A 53 8.63 5.67 -23.03
C VAL A 53 9.53 5.22 -21.88
N PHE A 54 10.77 5.72 -21.81
CA PHE A 54 11.69 5.35 -20.74
C PHE A 54 11.17 5.78 -19.37
N ASN A 55 10.65 7.00 -19.25
CA ASN A 55 10.06 7.45 -17.99
C ASN A 55 8.81 6.63 -17.63
N THR A 56 7.98 6.28 -18.61
CA THR A 56 6.81 5.41 -18.41
C THR A 56 7.21 4.07 -17.83
N ILE A 57 8.20 3.39 -18.41
CA ILE A 57 8.66 2.08 -17.94
C ILE A 57 9.16 2.18 -16.48
N VAL A 58 9.93 3.22 -16.16
CA VAL A 58 10.44 3.44 -14.79
C VAL A 58 9.28 3.68 -13.80
N PHE A 59 8.36 4.59 -14.11
CA PHE A 59 7.23 4.88 -13.23
C PHE A 59 6.26 3.69 -13.09
N SER A 60 5.94 3.00 -14.19
CA SER A 60 5.14 1.79 -14.19
C SER A 60 5.80 0.67 -13.38
N GLY A 61 7.13 0.56 -13.45
CA GLY A 61 7.90 -0.41 -12.64
C GLY A 61 7.75 -0.16 -11.14
N VAL A 62 7.84 1.09 -10.70
CA VAL A 62 7.64 1.46 -9.28
C VAL A 62 6.19 1.22 -8.86
N GLN A 63 5.20 1.63 -9.67
CA GLN A 63 3.78 1.38 -9.38
C GLN A 63 3.46 -0.12 -9.28
N PHE A 64 4.06 -0.92 -10.16
CA PHE A 64 3.93 -2.37 -10.12
C PHE A 64 4.56 -2.96 -8.85
N ALA A 65 5.78 -2.55 -8.49
CA ALA A 65 6.44 -3.01 -7.28
C ALA A 65 5.62 -2.71 -6.01
N ILE A 66 5.06 -1.50 -5.91
CA ILE A 66 4.17 -1.11 -4.80
C ILE A 66 2.93 -1.99 -4.77
N ALA A 67 2.28 -2.22 -5.91
CA ALA A 67 1.07 -3.03 -5.94
C ALA A 67 1.33 -4.50 -5.59
N VAL A 68 2.49 -5.05 -5.96
CA VAL A 68 2.91 -6.40 -5.56
C VAL A 68 3.18 -6.46 -4.06
N MET A 69 3.90 -5.49 -3.49
CA MET A 69 4.14 -5.43 -2.04
C MET A 69 2.84 -5.30 -1.24
N ARG A 70 1.90 -4.48 -1.72
CA ARG A 70 0.58 -4.33 -1.09
C ARG A 70 -0.28 -5.60 -1.16
N MET A 71 -0.11 -6.40 -2.21
CA MET A 71 -0.80 -7.69 -2.33
C MET A 71 -0.26 -8.71 -1.32
N ALA A 72 1.02 -8.64 -0.97
CA ALA A 72 1.61 -9.48 0.07
C ALA A 72 1.12 -9.11 1.49
N GLU A 73 0.88 -7.82 1.75
CA GLU A 73 0.31 -7.36 3.02
C GLU A 73 -1.17 -7.75 3.20
N ASP A 74 -1.96 -7.76 2.11
CA ASP A 74 -3.39 -8.12 2.17
C ASP A 74 -3.61 -9.61 2.57
N ASP A 75 -2.64 -10.49 2.33
CA ASP A 75 -2.72 -11.91 2.72
C ASP A 75 -2.32 -12.16 4.20
N GLU A 76 -1.55 -11.26 4.83
CA GLU A 76 -1.17 -11.36 6.25
C GLU A 76 -2.16 -10.64 7.19
N ASP A 77 -3.00 -9.73 6.69
CA ASP A 77 -3.95 -8.93 7.48
C ASP A 77 -5.43 -9.03 7.06
N ALA A 78 -5.86 -10.17 6.50
CA ALA A 78 -7.29 -10.55 6.46
C ALA A 78 -7.87 -10.92 7.86
N GLY A 79 -7.19 -10.52 8.93
CA GLY A 79 -7.56 -10.74 10.33
C GLY A 79 -7.71 -9.44 11.13
N GLY A 80 -7.97 -8.30 10.48
CA GLY A 80 -8.48 -7.12 11.18
C GLY A 80 -9.78 -7.49 11.88
N GLY A 81 -9.69 -7.86 13.17
CA GLY A 81 -10.78 -8.41 13.96
C GLY A 81 -12.03 -7.60 13.71
N LYS A 82 -13.02 -8.21 13.04
CA LYS A 82 -14.38 -7.68 13.04
C LYS A 82 -14.67 -7.43 14.50
N ARG A 83 -14.76 -6.17 14.90
CA ARG A 83 -15.36 -5.83 16.18
C ARG A 83 -16.69 -6.53 16.11
N ASP A 84 -16.88 -7.56 16.95
CA ASP A 84 -18.16 -8.22 17.05
C ASP A 84 -19.20 -7.11 17.08
N ALA A 85 -20.18 -7.19 16.19
CA ALA A 85 -21.31 -6.28 16.18
C ALA A 85 -22.15 -6.60 17.41
N ILE A 86 -21.60 -6.37 18.60
CA ILE A 86 -22.29 -6.44 19.87
C ILE A 86 -23.30 -5.30 19.79
N PRO A 87 -24.60 -5.60 19.73
CA PRO A 87 -25.62 -4.57 19.65
C PRO A 87 -25.43 -3.64 20.84
N THR A 88 -25.28 -2.34 20.58
CA THR A 88 -25.08 -1.32 21.62
C THR A 88 -26.25 -1.22 22.61
N GLY A 89 -27.37 -1.91 22.36
CA GLY A 89 -28.45 -2.13 23.32
C GLY A 89 -28.14 -3.11 24.45
N PHE A 90 -27.12 -3.98 24.28
CA PHE A 90 -26.54 -4.83 25.33
C PHE A 90 -25.13 -4.37 25.70
N ALA A 91 -24.82 -3.09 25.49
CA ALA A 91 -23.71 -2.47 26.19
C ALA A 91 -24.08 -2.46 27.68
N ALA A 92 -23.93 -3.61 28.34
CA ALA A 92 -23.88 -3.71 29.76
C ALA A 92 -22.90 -2.63 30.20
N GLU A 93 -23.47 -1.60 30.83
CA GLU A 93 -22.75 -0.64 31.64
C GLU A 93 -21.58 -1.39 32.28
N ARG A 94 -20.35 -0.96 31.99
CA ARG A 94 -19.13 -1.66 32.39
C ARG A 94 -19.03 -1.60 33.92
N LEU A 95 -19.82 -2.43 34.58
CA LEU A 95 -19.87 -2.62 36.01
C LEU A 95 -18.75 -3.57 36.35
N ALA A 96 -17.88 -3.13 37.25
CA ALA A 96 -16.86 -4.00 37.81
C ALA A 96 -17.56 -5.12 38.60
N ILE A 97 -17.58 -6.33 38.02
CA ILE A 97 -18.01 -7.53 38.74
C ILE A 97 -16.78 -8.07 39.45
N PRO A 98 -16.73 -8.09 40.79
CA PRO A 98 -15.63 -8.72 41.51
C PRO A 98 -15.65 -10.22 41.22
N VAL A 99 -14.61 -10.71 40.56
CA VAL A 99 -14.42 -12.14 40.34
C VAL A 99 -13.84 -12.74 41.62
N PRO A 100 -14.48 -13.75 42.22
CA PRO A 100 -13.91 -14.45 43.37
C PRO A 100 -12.60 -15.10 42.95
N VAL A 101 -11.50 -14.71 43.59
CA VAL A 101 -10.22 -15.40 43.45
C VAL A 101 -10.19 -16.54 44.46
N ASP A 102 -9.92 -17.75 43.99
CA ASP A 102 -9.62 -18.86 44.88
C ASP A 102 -8.36 -18.51 45.68
N GLN A 103 -8.49 -18.44 47.00
CA GLN A 103 -7.34 -18.18 47.86
C GLN A 103 -6.31 -19.29 47.64
N PRO A 104 -5.04 -18.95 47.31
CA PRO A 104 -4.01 -19.98 47.18
C PRO A 104 -3.88 -20.68 48.52
N LYS A 105 -4.16 -21.99 48.54
CA LYS A 105 -4.00 -22.81 49.75
C LYS A 105 -2.62 -22.56 50.34
N SER A 106 -2.60 -22.09 51.57
CA SER A 106 -1.38 -21.81 52.32
C SER A 106 -0.47 -23.05 52.24
N ARG A 107 0.79 -22.81 51.86
CA ARG A 107 1.84 -23.83 51.63
C ARG A 107 2.04 -24.80 52.82
N ARG A 108 1.45 -24.50 53.99
CA ARG A 108 1.40 -25.39 55.16
C ARG A 108 0.48 -26.60 55.00
N GLU A 109 -0.61 -26.53 54.23
CA GLU A 109 -1.54 -27.66 54.07
C GLU A 109 -0.98 -28.76 53.15
N ILE A 110 -0.07 -28.41 52.24
CA ILE A 110 0.54 -29.37 51.30
C ILE A 110 1.53 -30.30 52.03
N GLN A 111 2.13 -29.85 53.15
CA GLN A 111 3.13 -30.63 53.88
C GLN A 111 2.54 -31.63 54.88
N LEU A 112 1.28 -31.49 55.29
CA LEU A 112 0.63 -32.40 56.25
C LEU A 112 0.03 -33.65 55.59
N LYS A 113 0.04 -33.73 54.25
CA LYS A 113 -0.55 -34.84 53.49
C LYS A 113 0.49 -35.80 52.91
N ARG A 114 1.72 -35.77 53.42
CA ARG A 114 2.82 -36.66 52.99
C ARG A 114 3.23 -37.60 54.11
#